data_AF-A0A5P2BEP5-F1
#
_entry.id   AF-A0A5P2BEP5-F1
#
_cell.length_a   1.000
_cell.length_b   1.000
_cell.length_c   1.000
_cell.angle_alpha   90.00
_cell.angle_beta   90.00
_cell.angle_gamma   90.00
#
_symmetry.space_group_name_H-M   'P 1'
#
loop_
_entity.id
_entity.type
_entity.pdbx_description
1 polymer ?
#
loop_
_entity_poly.entity_id
_entity_poly.type
_entity_poly.pdbx_seq_one_letter_code
_entity_poly.pdbx_strand_id
1 'polypeptide(L)'
;MFGTKRELMVIALRDTDAVADELRAALATADDRDRPGLERAVEILARTAAVPDTEVRGRWALNQMAAAGHTGPADSVHAVKALRQAEPGLSLVAAVQLSKEAAALQATLPQA
;
A
#
# COMPACT_ATOMS: atom_id res chain seq x y z
N MET A 1 -35.55 2.28 2.78
CA MET A 1 -34.85 1.35 3.70
C MET A 1 -33.37 1.71 3.71
N PHE A 2 -32.85 2.25 4.80
CA PHE A 2 -31.41 2.44 4.98
C PHE A 2 -30.86 1.20 5.68
N GLY A 3 -30.65 0.14 4.90
CA GLY A 3 -29.83 -0.97 5.38
C GLY A 3 -28.45 -0.41 5.68
N THR A 4 -27.91 -0.70 6.86
CA THR A 4 -26.54 -0.38 7.27
C THR A 4 -25.59 -1.00 6.24
N LYS A 5 -25.24 -0.23 5.21
CA LYS A 5 -24.27 -0.68 4.20
C LYS A 5 -22.96 -0.92 4.94
N ARG A 6 -22.44 -2.15 4.85
CA ARG A 6 -21.09 -2.44 5.34
C ARG A 6 -20.13 -1.55 4.56
N GLU A 7 -19.45 -0.65 5.26
CA GLU A 7 -18.43 0.20 4.66
C GLU A 7 -17.16 -0.62 4.46
N LEU A 8 -16.58 -0.53 3.26
CA LEU A 8 -15.30 -1.12 2.96
C LEU A 8 -14.20 -0.29 3.62
N MET A 9 -13.40 -0.94 4.46
CA MET A 9 -12.19 -0.37 5.05
C MET A 9 -10.97 -0.99 4.38
N VAL A 10 -10.04 -0.14 3.93
CA VAL A 10 -8.77 -0.59 3.36
C VAL A 10 -7.72 -0.57 4.47
N ILE A 11 -7.23 -1.75 4.83
CA ILE A 11 -6.22 -1.95 5.87
C ILE A 11 -4.97 -2.51 5.20
N ALA A 12 -3.80 -1.94 5.51
CA ALA A 12 -2.52 -2.52 5.12
C ALA A 12 -2.16 -3.61 6.13
N LEU A 13 -1.99 -4.85 5.65
CA LEU A 13 -1.55 -5.98 6.45
C LEU A 13 -0.15 -6.39 5.99
N ARG A 14 0.75 -6.62 6.94
CA ARG A 14 2.14 -6.98 6.67
C ARG A 14 2.63 -7.98 7.68
N ASP A 15 3.31 -9.01 7.19
CA ASP A 15 4.02 -9.97 8.02
C ASP A 15 5.51 -9.61 8.16
N THR A 16 5.87 -8.35 7.92
CA THR A 16 7.28 -7.91 7.91
C THR A 16 7.98 -8.14 9.25
N ASP A 17 7.26 -8.05 10.36
CA ASP A 17 7.82 -8.28 11.69
C ASP A 17 8.10 -9.77 11.92
N ALA A 18 7.15 -10.64 11.55
CA ALA A 18 7.32 -12.09 11.64
C ALA A 18 8.49 -12.58 10.77
N VAL A 19 8.57 -12.09 9.52
CA VAL A 19 9.69 -12.42 8.62
C VAL A 19 11.01 -11.86 9.16
N ALA A 20 11.00 -10.68 9.80
CA ALA A 20 12.22 -10.11 10.40
C ALA A 20 12.72 -10.95 11.58
N ASP A 21 11.81 -11.51 12.37
CA ASP A 21 12.14 -12.43 13.46
C ASP A 21 12.77 -13.73 12.92
N GLU A 22 12.19 -14.33 11.89
CA GLU A 22 12.73 -15.52 11.24
C GLU A 22 14.12 -15.27 10.63
N LEU A 23 14.32 -14.14 9.93
CA LEU A 23 15.61 -13.78 9.36
C LEU A 23 16.67 -13.56 10.44
N ARG A 24 16.32 -12.91 11.57
CA ARG A 24 17.24 -12.72 12.70
C ARG A 24 17.65 -14.06 13.32
N ALA A 25 16.72 -15.01 13.44
CA ALA A 25 17.02 -16.36 13.91
C ALA A 25 17.96 -17.11 12.93
N ALA A 26 17.72 -17.01 11.63
CA ALA A 26 18.59 -17.61 10.61
C ALA A 26 20.01 -17.01 10.67
N LEU A 27 20.14 -15.69 10.79
CA LEU A 27 21.43 -14.99 10.86
C LEU A 27 22.27 -15.36 12.09
N ALA A 28 21.61 -15.70 13.20
CA ALA A 28 22.27 -16.14 14.42
C ALA A 28 22.98 -17.51 14.27
N THR A 29 22.56 -18.32 13.30
CA THR A 29 23.12 -19.66 13.04
C THR A 29 23.81 -19.79 11.68
N ALA A 30 23.79 -18.73 10.87
CA ALA A 30 24.36 -18.70 9.53
C ALA A 30 25.89 -18.83 9.54
N ASP A 31 26.39 -19.65 8.63
CA ASP A 31 27.82 -19.76 8.30
C ASP A 31 28.30 -18.54 7.47
N ASP A 32 29.61 -18.49 7.21
CA ASP A 32 30.22 -17.39 6.48
C ASP A 32 29.77 -17.30 5.01
N ARG A 33 29.21 -18.38 4.46
CA ARG A 33 28.72 -18.42 3.07
C ARG A 33 27.36 -17.76 2.96
N ASP A 34 26.44 -18.05 3.87
CA ASP A 34 25.06 -17.59 3.82
C ASP A 34 24.85 -16.24 4.52
N ARG A 35 25.72 -15.88 5.47
CA ARG A 35 25.64 -14.64 6.27
C ARG A 35 25.51 -13.37 5.42
N PRO A 36 26.34 -13.10 4.40
CA PRO A 36 26.23 -11.85 3.61
C PRO A 36 24.88 -11.73 2.89
N GLY A 37 24.33 -12.86 2.43
CA GLY A 37 23.02 -12.89 1.76
C GLY A 37 21.87 -12.59 2.73
N LEU A 38 21.92 -13.18 3.92
CA LEU A 38 20.91 -12.96 4.96
C LEU A 38 20.96 -11.53 5.52
N GLU A 39 22.15 -10.95 5.69
CA GLU A 39 22.31 -9.54 6.08
C GLU A 39 21.65 -8.62 5.04
N ARG A 40 21.89 -8.89 3.75
CA ARG A 40 21.24 -8.14 2.67
C ARG A 40 19.72 -8.31 2.66
N ALA A 41 19.22 -9.51 2.96
CA ALA A 41 17.78 -9.76 3.08
C ALA A 41 17.16 -8.94 4.21
N VAL A 42 17.81 -8.87 5.38
CA VAL A 42 17.37 -8.03 6.51
C VAL A 42 17.32 -6.56 6.12
N GLU A 43 18.33 -6.05 5.42
CA GLU A 43 18.32 -4.66 4.96
C GLU A 43 17.17 -4.36 3.98
N ILE A 44 16.90 -5.28 3.05
CA ILE A 44 15.77 -5.15 2.11
C ILE A 44 14.46 -5.12 2.88
N LEU A 45 14.27 -6.08 3.79
CA LEU A 45 13.06 -6.17 4.60
C LEU A 45 12.86 -4.92 5.46
N ALA A 46 13.92 -4.40 6.08
CA ALA A 46 13.85 -3.18 6.88
C ALA A 46 13.39 -1.97 6.05
N ARG A 47 13.89 -1.81 4.82
CA ARG A 47 13.42 -0.75 3.90
C ARG A 47 11.96 -0.95 3.52
N THR A 48 11.52 -2.19 3.27
CA THR A 48 10.13 -2.50 2.95
C THR A 48 9.19 -2.26 4.13
N ALA A 49 9.61 -2.64 5.34
CA ALA A 49 8.86 -2.43 6.58
C ALA A 49 8.70 -0.93 6.89
N ALA A 50 9.72 -0.11 6.58
CA ALA A 50 9.69 1.33 6.81
C ALA A 50 8.71 2.11 5.92
N VAL A 51 8.15 1.51 4.86
CA VAL A 51 7.16 2.16 4.00
C VAL A 51 5.90 2.48 4.83
N PRO A 52 5.42 3.73 4.90
CA PRO A 52 4.20 4.06 5.64
C PRO A 52 2.95 3.37 5.07
N ASP A 53 1.99 3.02 5.92
CA ASP A 53 0.73 2.40 5.47
C ASP A 53 -0.11 3.31 4.57
N THR A 54 0.00 4.62 4.74
CA THR A 54 -0.60 5.62 3.84
C THR A 54 -0.08 5.46 2.41
N GLU A 55 1.19 5.13 2.24
CA GLU A 55 1.78 4.89 0.91
C GLU A 55 1.26 3.59 0.30
N VAL A 56 1.17 2.52 1.09
CA VAL A 56 0.62 1.23 0.61
C VAL A 56 -0.83 1.37 0.18
N ARG A 57 -1.65 2.07 0.97
CA ARG A 57 -3.04 2.37 0.62
C ARG A 57 -3.15 3.31 -0.59
N GLY A 58 -2.28 4.31 -0.68
CA GLY A 58 -2.21 5.19 -1.85
C GLY A 58 -1.88 4.42 -3.14
N ARG A 59 -0.94 3.47 -3.07
CA ARG A 59 -0.58 2.60 -4.19
C ARG A 59 -1.72 1.68 -4.61
N TRP A 60 -2.41 1.08 -3.64
CA TRP A 60 -3.63 0.32 -3.89
C TRP A 60 -4.68 1.19 -4.60
N ALA A 61 -4.91 2.42 -4.12
CA ALA A 61 -5.90 3.32 -4.72
C ALA A 61 -5.53 3.72 -6.16
N LEU A 62 -4.25 3.99 -6.45
CA LEU A 62 -3.78 4.23 -7.82
C LEU A 62 -4.04 3.02 -8.73
N ASN A 63 -3.77 1.80 -8.24
CA ASN A 63 -4.03 0.59 -9.00
C ASN A 63 -5.53 0.40 -9.30
N GLN A 64 -6.40 0.65 -8.32
CA GLN A 64 -7.86 0.58 -8.52
C GLN A 64 -8.35 1.63 -9.52
N MET A 65 -7.84 2.87 -9.44
CA MET A 65 -8.16 3.92 -10.40
C MET A 65 -7.71 3.56 -11.82
N ALA A 66 -6.50 3.05 -11.97
CA ALA A 66 -5.96 2.62 -13.26
C ALA A 66 -6.76 1.44 -13.84
N ALA A 67 -7.12 0.46 -13.02
CA ALA A 67 -7.98 -0.66 -13.41
C ALA A 67 -9.38 -0.19 -13.84
N ALA A 68 -9.88 0.90 -13.26
CA ALA A 68 -11.11 1.57 -13.67
C ALA A 68 -10.96 2.51 -14.90
N GLY A 69 -9.76 2.58 -15.50
CA GLY A 69 -9.47 3.39 -16.68
C GLY A 69 -9.23 4.87 -16.41
N HIS A 70 -9.03 5.29 -15.15
CA HIS A 70 -8.69 6.66 -14.82
C HIS A 70 -7.18 6.91 -14.96
N THR A 71 -6.80 7.90 -15.76
CA THR A 71 -5.40 8.25 -16.08
C THR A 71 -4.99 9.65 -15.63
N GLY A 72 -5.91 10.42 -15.01
CA GLY A 72 -5.67 11.80 -14.58
C GLY A 72 -5.12 11.92 -13.15
N PRO A 73 -5.03 13.15 -12.62
CA PRO A 73 -4.62 13.40 -11.24
C PRO A 73 -5.47 12.63 -10.23
N ALA A 74 -4.80 12.00 -9.26
CA ALA A 74 -5.46 11.15 -8.27
C ALA A 74 -6.32 11.92 -7.26
N ASP A 75 -6.13 13.24 -7.12
CA ASP A 75 -6.92 14.15 -6.26
C ASP A 75 -8.18 14.71 -6.95
N SER A 76 -8.43 14.33 -8.20
CA SER A 76 -9.60 14.80 -8.94
C SER A 76 -10.90 14.14 -8.49
N VAL A 77 -12.02 14.86 -8.65
CA VAL A 77 -13.37 14.28 -8.42
C VAL A 77 -13.61 13.06 -9.33
N HIS A 78 -13.03 13.05 -10.53
CA HIS A 78 -13.09 11.92 -11.45
C HIS A 78 -12.38 10.68 -10.87
N ALA A 79 -11.22 10.86 -10.21
CA ALA A 79 -10.50 9.79 -9.53
C ALA A 79 -11.33 9.20 -8.38
N VAL A 80 -11.93 10.05 -7.54
CA VAL A 80 -12.81 9.62 -6.44
C VAL A 80 -14.03 8.86 -6.99
N LYS A 81 -14.62 9.34 -8.09
CA LYS A 81 -15.72 8.66 -8.77
C LYS A 81 -15.27 7.29 -9.29
N ALA A 82 -14.15 7.22 -10.00
CA ALA A 82 -13.61 5.97 -10.53
C ALA A 82 -13.36 4.95 -9.42
N LEU A 83 -12.74 5.38 -8.30
CA LEU A 83 -12.47 4.53 -7.15
C LEU A 83 -13.75 3.96 -6.53
N ARG A 84 -14.82 4.76 -6.39
CA ARG A 84 -16.11 4.29 -5.85
C ARG A 84 -16.92 3.45 -6.84
N GLN A 85 -16.67 3.56 -8.14
CA GLN A 85 -17.26 2.66 -9.14
C GLN A 85 -16.55 1.31 -9.14
N ALA A 86 -15.21 1.32 -9.01
CA ALA A 86 -14.42 0.11 -8.83
C ALA A 86 -14.76 -0.62 -7.53
N GLU A 87 -14.95 0.14 -6.44
CA GLU A 87 -15.22 -0.38 -5.11
C GLU A 87 -16.49 0.24 -4.50
N PRO A 88 -17.69 -0.30 -4.83
CA PRO A 88 -18.98 0.25 -4.39
C PRO A 88 -19.19 0.28 -2.87
N GLY A 89 -18.39 -0.49 -2.13
CA GLY A 89 -18.42 -0.54 -0.66
C GLY A 89 -17.73 0.66 0.01
N LEU A 90 -16.93 1.44 -0.72
CA LEU A 90 -16.27 2.61 -0.16
C LEU A 90 -17.26 3.73 0.17
N SER A 91 -17.21 4.18 1.42
CA SER A 91 -17.82 5.44 1.80
C SER A 91 -17.14 6.60 1.05
N LEU A 92 -17.86 7.71 0.88
CA LEU A 92 -17.29 8.88 0.19
C LEU A 92 -16.06 9.41 0.94
N VAL A 93 -16.10 9.43 2.27
CA VAL A 93 -14.98 9.89 3.11
C VAL A 93 -13.76 9.00 2.90
N ALA A 94 -13.93 7.67 2.93
CA ALA A 94 -12.83 6.73 2.68
C ALA A 94 -12.25 6.91 1.28
N ALA A 95 -13.09 7.04 0.25
CA ALA A 95 -12.64 7.24 -1.12
C ALA A 95 -11.85 8.55 -1.30
N VAL A 96 -12.28 9.64 -0.67
CA VAL A 96 -11.54 10.92 -0.69
C VAL A 96 -10.20 10.79 0.04
N GLN A 97 -10.16 10.11 1.19
CA GLN A 97 -8.92 9.90 1.92
C GLN A 97 -7.91 9.08 1.12
N LEU A 98 -8.36 7.98 0.50
CA LEU A 98 -7.54 7.12 -0.36
C LEU A 98 -7.04 7.87 -1.61
N SER A 99 -7.88 8.74 -2.19
CA SER A 99 -7.52 9.62 -3.31
C SER A 99 -6.43 10.62 -2.93
N LYS A 100 -6.47 11.19 -1.71
CA LYS A 100 -5.40 12.06 -1.20
C LYS A 100 -4.09 11.31 -0.95
N GLU A 101 -4.17 10.11 -0.36
CA GLU A 101 -3.01 9.24 -0.15
C GLU A 101 -2.36 8.86 -1.50
N ALA A 102 -3.17 8.54 -2.52
CA ALA A 102 -2.72 8.30 -3.88
C ALA A 102 -2.05 9.54 -4.52
N ALA A 103 -2.65 10.72 -4.36
CA ALA A 103 -2.09 11.96 -4.90
C ALA A 103 -0.76 12.35 -4.25
N ALA A 104 -0.64 12.18 -2.93
CA ALA A 104 0.61 12.37 -2.20
C ALA A 104 1.72 11.45 -2.74
N LEU A 105 1.40 10.17 -2.99
CA LEU A 105 2.33 9.23 -3.60
C LEU A 105 2.67 9.64 -5.05
N GLN A 106 1.68 10.01 -5.86
CA GLN A 106 1.89 10.44 -7.25
C GLN A 106 2.84 11.65 -7.35
N ALA A 107 2.78 12.58 -6.39
CA ALA A 107 3.68 13.74 -6.32
C ALA A 107 5.14 13.37 -6.01
N THR A 108 5.40 12.19 -5.43
CA THR A 108 6.75 11.70 -5.14
C THR A 108 7.36 10.88 -6.28
N LEU A 109 6.53 10.44 -7.25
CA LEU A 109 7.01 9.69 -8.40
C LEU A 109 7.66 10.65 -9.41
N PRO A 110 8.81 10.30 -10.00
CA PRO A 110 9.38 11.09 -11.08
C PRO A 110 8.39 11.14 -12.25
N GLN A 111 8.04 12.35 -12.68
CA GLN A 111 7.25 12.57 -13.89
C GLN A 111 8.12 12.15 -15.08
N ALA A 112 7.68 11.13 -15.82
CA ALA A 112 8.34 10.66 -17.03
C ALA A 112 8.16 11.65 -18.19
#